data_AF-A0A957IVV1-F1
#
_entry.id   AF-A0A957IVV1-F1
#
_cell.length_a   1.000
_cell.length_b   1.000
_cell.length_c   1.000
_cell.angle_alpha   90.00
_cell.angle_beta   90.00
_cell.angle_gamma   90.00
#
_symmetry.space_group_name_H-M   'P 1'
#
loop_
_entity.id
_entity.type
_entity.pdbx_description
1 polymer ?
#
loop_
_entity_poly.entity_id
_entity_poly.type
_entity_poly.pdbx_seq_one_letter_code
_entity_poly.pdbx_strand_id
1 'polypeptide(L)'
;RPEFALDPNAGAVQVAAWLWPLVREMSASLLHDQVDYVFEGEILPQDVAELRRVHPTQICACFLGYCAIEPSQKLREIRTYGGHPNDWPQEVADADLLTIIHREIAFSRYLRAECGRYNLPYYDVSHQFRLVLDEVVAYVGSVVGG
;
A
#
# COMPACT_ATOMS: atom_id res chain seq x y z
N ARG A 1 19.58 -4.20 18.94
CA ARG A 1 18.21 -3.88 19.37
C ARG A 1 17.78 -2.70 18.50
N PRO A 2 16.63 -2.71 17.80
CA PRO A 2 16.21 -1.51 17.08
C PRO A 2 16.03 -0.38 18.10
N GLU A 3 16.67 0.77 17.89
CA GLU A 3 16.64 1.90 18.83
C GLU A 3 15.25 2.51 19.02
N PHE A 4 14.31 2.25 18.11
CA PHE A 4 13.01 2.92 18.06
C PHE A 4 11.84 2.18 18.72
N ALA A 5 12.04 1.00 19.33
CA ALA A 5 10.97 0.21 19.97
C ALA A 5 9.69 0.02 19.11
N LEU A 6 9.80 0.14 17.79
CA LEU A 6 8.71 -0.08 16.86
C LEU A 6 8.53 -1.59 16.67
N ASP A 7 7.31 -2.07 16.90
CA ASP A 7 6.95 -3.43 16.51
C ASP A 7 6.44 -3.40 15.06
N PRO A 8 7.20 -3.92 14.08
CA PRO A 8 6.75 -3.97 12.69
C PRO A 8 5.51 -4.87 12.50
N ASN A 9 5.15 -5.67 13.50
CA ASN A 9 3.99 -6.57 13.47
C ASN A 9 2.75 -6.00 14.17
N ALA A 10 2.80 -4.77 14.69
CA ALA A 10 1.68 -4.11 15.38
C ALA A 10 0.45 -3.86 14.48
N GLY A 11 0.61 -4.03 13.16
CA GLY A 11 -0.42 -3.87 12.14
C GLY A 11 -0.26 -2.57 11.35
N ALA A 12 -0.64 -2.61 10.09
CA ALA A 12 -0.41 -1.56 9.09
C ALA A 12 -0.81 -0.15 9.56
N VAL A 13 -2.00 0.00 10.16
CA VAL A 13 -2.47 1.31 10.66
C VAL A 13 -1.56 1.88 11.74
N GLN A 14 -1.12 1.05 12.68
CA GLN A 14 -0.30 1.50 13.79
C GLN A 14 1.13 1.79 13.34
N VAL A 15 1.69 0.93 12.49
CA VAL A 15 3.01 1.14 11.89
C VAL A 15 3.02 2.42 11.04
N ALA A 16 2.01 2.63 10.19
CA ALA A 16 1.88 3.86 9.41
C ALA A 16 1.83 5.11 10.29
N ALA A 17 1.04 5.08 11.37
CA ALA A 17 0.94 6.20 12.30
C ALA A 17 2.28 6.50 13.02
N TRP A 18 3.08 5.47 13.33
CA TRP A 18 4.40 5.66 13.92
C TRP A 18 5.43 6.19 12.93
N LEU A 19 5.36 5.75 11.67
CA LEU A 19 6.27 6.19 10.62
C LEU A 19 5.90 7.57 10.08
N TRP A 20 4.64 8.00 10.21
CA TRP A 20 4.13 9.21 9.59
C TRP A 20 4.96 10.47 9.85
N PRO A 21 5.40 10.78 11.09
CA PRO A 21 6.22 11.96 11.33
C PRO A 21 7.50 11.98 10.49
N LEU A 22 8.14 10.83 10.27
CA LEU A 22 9.32 10.73 9.43
C LEU A 22 8.96 10.84 7.94
N VAL A 23 7.96 10.07 7.49
CA VAL A 23 7.52 10.05 6.09
C VAL A 23 7.10 11.45 5.64
N ARG A 24 6.36 12.19 6.48
CA ARG A 24 5.91 13.55 6.18
C ARG A 24 7.08 14.50 5.91
N GLU A 25 8.11 14.51 6.78
CA GLU A 25 9.27 15.39 6.60
C GLU A 25 10.11 14.97 5.38
N MET A 26 10.22 13.66 5.12
CA MET A 26 10.86 13.16 3.90
C MET A 26 10.10 13.63 2.65
N SER A 27 8.77 13.48 2.62
CA SER A 27 7.94 13.95 1.51
C SER A 27 8.08 15.47 1.31
N ALA A 28 8.06 16.26 2.38
CA ALA A 28 8.25 17.70 2.32
C ALA A 28 9.61 18.08 1.71
N SER A 29 10.69 17.40 2.11
CA SER A 29 12.03 17.62 1.53
C SER A 29 12.07 17.32 0.04
N LEU A 30 11.54 16.16 -0.39
CA LEU A 30 11.63 15.71 -1.78
C LEU A 30 10.81 16.55 -2.75
N LEU A 31 9.71 17.16 -2.28
CA LEU A 31 8.89 18.07 -3.07
C LEU A 31 9.66 19.32 -3.54
N HIS A 32 10.81 19.64 -2.92
CA HIS A 32 11.69 20.73 -3.32
C HIS A 32 12.68 20.35 -4.44
N ASP A 33 12.94 19.06 -4.65
CA ASP A 33 14.04 18.59 -5.49
C ASP A 33 13.74 18.62 -7.01
N GLN A 34 12.49 18.92 -7.40
CA GLN A 34 12.02 18.94 -8.80
C GLN A 34 12.30 17.63 -9.57
N VAL A 35 12.34 16.51 -8.85
CA VAL A 35 12.50 15.15 -9.37
C VAL A 35 11.30 14.32 -8.95
N ASP A 36 10.84 13.44 -9.84
CA ASP A 36 9.75 12.51 -9.52
C ASP A 36 10.26 11.35 -8.66
N TYR A 37 9.56 11.11 -7.54
CA TYR A 37 9.83 9.99 -6.64
C TYR A 37 8.58 9.12 -6.49
N VAL A 38 8.80 7.80 -6.38
CA VAL A 38 7.76 6.86 -6.00
C VAL A 38 7.95 6.49 -4.53
N PHE A 39 6.91 6.70 -3.73
CA PHE A 39 6.84 6.22 -2.35
C PHE A 39 5.96 4.98 -2.29
N GLU A 40 6.54 3.89 -1.78
CA GLU A 40 5.84 2.66 -1.46
C GLU A 40 6.08 2.35 0.02
N GLY A 41 5.02 1.99 0.75
CA GLY A 41 5.12 1.62 2.15
C GLY A 41 3.82 1.82 2.91
N GLU A 42 3.92 1.75 4.23
CA GLU A 42 2.81 1.92 5.16
C GLU A 42 2.47 3.41 5.33
N ILE A 43 1.56 3.91 4.49
CA ILE A 43 1.03 5.28 4.51
C ILE A 43 -0.50 5.20 4.51
N LEU A 44 -1.20 6.03 5.30
CA LEU A 44 -2.67 6.02 5.32
C LEU A 44 -3.28 7.02 4.32
N PRO A 45 -4.51 6.79 3.83
CA PRO A 45 -5.21 7.72 2.95
C PRO A 45 -5.35 9.14 3.53
N GLN A 46 -5.57 9.27 4.83
CA GLN A 46 -5.67 10.58 5.50
C GLN A 46 -4.37 11.39 5.41
N ASP A 47 -3.23 10.71 5.50
CA ASP A 47 -1.89 11.30 5.50
C ASP A 47 -1.55 11.82 4.10
N VAL A 48 -1.86 11.03 3.07
CA VAL A 48 -1.77 11.44 1.67
C VAL A 48 -2.71 12.62 1.38
N ALA A 49 -3.93 12.59 1.91
CA ALA A 49 -4.88 13.69 1.74
C ALA A 49 -4.37 14.99 2.37
N GLU A 50 -3.71 14.92 3.53
CA GLU A 50 -3.05 16.06 4.15
C GLU A 50 -1.98 16.64 3.23
N LEU A 51 -1.08 15.81 2.70
CA LEU A 51 -0.03 16.27 1.78
C LEU A 51 -0.62 16.86 0.49
N ARG A 52 -1.60 16.21 -0.14
CA ARG A 52 -2.26 16.71 -1.36
C ARG A 52 -2.97 18.03 -1.12
N ARG A 53 -3.50 18.28 0.07
CA ARG A 53 -4.10 19.58 0.41
C ARG A 53 -3.07 20.71 0.39
N VAL A 54 -1.83 20.43 0.79
CA VAL A 54 -0.73 21.41 0.82
C VAL A 54 -0.05 21.52 -0.56
N HIS A 55 0.07 20.40 -1.28
CA HIS A 55 0.78 20.28 -2.56
C HIS A 55 -0.10 19.63 -3.66
N PRO A 56 -1.21 20.25 -4.07
CA PRO A 56 -2.25 19.60 -4.88
C PRO A 56 -1.81 19.18 -6.28
N THR A 57 -0.78 19.80 -6.84
CA THR A 57 -0.29 19.55 -8.21
C THR A 57 0.98 18.70 -8.25
N GLN A 58 1.60 18.41 -7.10
CA GLN A 58 2.89 17.69 -7.04
C GLN A 58 2.75 16.26 -6.53
N ILE A 59 1.54 15.86 -6.11
CA ILE A 59 1.32 14.56 -5.48
C ILE A 59 0.26 13.79 -6.26
N CYS A 60 0.73 12.75 -6.96
CA CYS A 60 -0.09 11.68 -7.48
C CYS A 60 -0.12 10.54 -6.46
N ALA A 61 -1.31 10.04 -6.13
CA ALA A 61 -1.44 8.93 -5.21
C ALA A 61 -2.60 8.01 -5.61
N CYS A 62 -2.42 6.73 -5.32
CA CYS A 62 -3.45 5.70 -5.36
C CYS A 62 -3.11 4.61 -4.35
N PHE A 63 -4.11 3.80 -4.00
CA PHE A 63 -3.97 2.68 -3.09
C PHE A 63 -4.38 1.40 -3.81
N LEU A 64 -3.68 0.31 -3.55
CA LEU A 64 -3.97 -1.01 -4.10
C LEU A 64 -4.28 -1.96 -2.94
N GLY A 65 -5.23 -2.87 -3.15
CA GLY A 65 -5.54 -3.92 -2.19
C GLY A 65 -6.37 -5.03 -2.82
N TYR A 66 -6.71 -6.05 -2.04
CA TYR A 66 -7.45 -7.22 -2.52
C TYR A 66 -8.64 -7.52 -1.60
N CYS A 67 -9.62 -6.63 -1.58
CA CYS A 67 -10.67 -6.64 -0.56
C CYS A 67 -11.78 -7.70 -0.80
N ALA A 68 -11.86 -8.21 -2.03
CA ALA A 68 -12.89 -9.14 -2.50
C ALA A 68 -12.38 -10.57 -2.76
N ILE A 69 -11.06 -10.82 -2.67
CA ILE A 69 -10.50 -12.15 -2.90
C ILE A 69 -10.88 -13.11 -1.76
N GLU A 70 -11.11 -14.38 -2.11
CA GLU A 70 -11.23 -15.44 -1.12
C GLU A 70 -9.87 -15.79 -0.50
N PRO A 71 -9.74 -15.93 0.83
CA PRO A 71 -8.46 -16.21 1.48
C PRO A 71 -7.76 -17.45 0.93
N SER A 72 -8.53 -18.53 0.68
CA SER A 72 -7.99 -19.76 0.10
C SER A 72 -7.48 -19.57 -1.32
N GLN A 73 -8.09 -18.67 -2.11
CA GLN A 73 -7.61 -18.32 -3.44
C GLN A 73 -6.29 -17.58 -3.34
N LYS A 74 -6.19 -16.56 -2.48
CA LYS A 74 -4.94 -15.81 -2.30
C LYS A 74 -3.79 -16.70 -1.83
N LEU A 75 -4.05 -17.64 -0.92
CA LEU A 75 -3.07 -18.63 -0.50
C LEU A 75 -2.54 -19.45 -1.70
N ARG A 76 -3.44 -19.98 -2.54
CA ARG A 76 -3.04 -20.73 -3.74
C ARG A 76 -2.21 -19.88 -4.70
N GLU A 77 -2.58 -18.62 -4.92
CA GLU A 77 -1.80 -17.70 -5.75
C GLU A 77 -0.39 -17.48 -5.19
N ILE A 78 -0.25 -17.21 -3.89
CA ILE A 78 1.06 -17.04 -3.23
C ILE A 78 1.93 -18.29 -3.36
N ARG A 79 1.34 -19.48 -3.22
CA ARG A 79 2.06 -20.75 -3.40
C ARG A 79 2.45 -21.02 -4.86
N THR A 80 1.62 -20.57 -5.81
CA THR A 80 1.83 -20.81 -7.24
C THR A 80 2.89 -19.89 -7.83
N TYR A 81 2.89 -18.61 -7.44
CA TYR A 81 3.75 -17.57 -8.00
C TYR A 81 4.96 -17.22 -7.13
N GLY A 82 5.23 -18.04 -6.11
CA GLY A 82 6.36 -17.85 -5.21
C GLY A 82 7.69 -18.42 -5.72
N GLY A 83 8.69 -18.44 -4.83
CA GLY A 83 10.02 -19.01 -5.06
C GLY A 83 11.07 -18.01 -5.55
N HIS A 84 10.78 -16.71 -5.43
CA HIS A 84 11.74 -15.64 -5.72
C HIS A 84 12.64 -15.35 -4.50
N PRO A 85 13.80 -14.68 -4.69
CA PRO A 85 14.61 -14.23 -3.56
C PRO A 85 13.80 -13.37 -2.60
N ASN A 86 13.98 -13.58 -1.29
CA ASN A 86 13.23 -12.91 -0.20
C ASN A 86 11.72 -13.21 -0.15
N ASP A 87 11.27 -14.34 -0.73
CA ASP A 87 9.87 -14.77 -0.68
C ASP A 87 9.54 -15.48 0.64
N TRP A 88 9.56 -14.71 1.74
CA TRP A 88 9.23 -15.15 3.10
C TRP A 88 7.90 -15.92 3.23
N PRO A 89 6.84 -15.67 2.42
CA PRO A 89 5.61 -16.46 2.52
C PRO A 89 5.85 -17.96 2.31
N GLN A 90 6.87 -18.37 1.54
CA GLN A 90 7.18 -19.79 1.31
C GLN A 90 7.70 -20.51 2.56
N GLU A 91 8.21 -19.77 3.53
CA GLU A 91 8.76 -20.30 4.78
C GLU A 91 7.68 -20.43 5.88
N VAL A 92 6.49 -19.87 5.64
CA VAL A 92 5.39 -19.82 6.61
C VAL A 92 4.38 -20.93 6.34
N ALA A 93 3.91 -21.60 7.40
CA ALA A 93 2.87 -22.61 7.28
C ALA A 93 1.55 -22.02 6.77
N ASP A 94 0.77 -22.79 6.01
CA ASP A 94 -0.47 -22.31 5.39
C ASP A 94 -1.47 -21.72 6.40
N ALA A 95 -1.57 -22.28 7.61
CA ALA A 95 -2.47 -21.78 8.65
C ALA A 95 -2.06 -20.37 9.15
N ASP A 96 -0.76 -20.14 9.34
CA ASP A 96 -0.22 -18.84 9.75
C ASP A 96 -0.34 -17.83 8.61
N LEU A 97 -0.05 -18.25 7.37
CA LEU A 97 -0.19 -17.41 6.19
C LEU A 97 -1.66 -17.02 5.94
N LEU A 98 -2.61 -17.93 6.16
CA LEU A 98 -4.04 -17.61 6.10
C LEU A 98 -4.43 -16.56 7.14
N THR A 99 -3.86 -16.61 8.34
CA THR A 99 -4.10 -15.59 9.37
C THR A 99 -3.65 -14.21 8.88
N ILE A 100 -2.48 -14.14 8.24
CA ILE A 100 -1.97 -12.91 7.62
C ILE A 100 -2.91 -12.47 6.48
N ILE A 101 -3.24 -13.35 5.54
CA ILE A 101 -4.14 -13.05 4.41
C ILE A 101 -5.48 -12.48 4.91
N HIS A 102 -6.08 -13.07 5.94
CA HIS A 102 -7.32 -12.56 6.54
C HIS A 102 -7.16 -11.13 7.08
N ARG A 103 -6.05 -10.85 7.76
CA ARG A 103 -5.74 -9.50 8.24
C ARG A 103 -5.56 -8.52 7.09
N GLU A 104 -4.84 -8.89 6.04
CA GLU A 104 -4.59 -8.02 4.89
C GLU A 104 -5.84 -7.76 4.04
N ILE A 105 -6.76 -8.74 3.93
CA ILE A 105 -8.08 -8.52 3.32
C ILE A 105 -8.90 -7.53 4.15
N ALA A 106 -8.89 -7.67 5.49
CA ALA A 106 -9.57 -6.74 6.37
C ALA A 106 -8.98 -5.32 6.26
N PHE A 107 -7.66 -5.21 6.18
CA PHE A 107 -6.98 -3.94 5.96
C PHE A 107 -7.28 -3.34 4.58
N SER A 108 -7.33 -4.15 3.52
CA SER A 108 -7.75 -3.71 2.18
C SER A 108 -9.17 -3.11 2.17
N ARG A 109 -10.09 -3.70 2.95
CA ARG A 109 -11.46 -3.15 3.11
C ARG A 109 -11.46 -1.81 3.86
N TYR A 110 -10.65 -1.71 4.91
CA TYR A 110 -10.43 -0.45 5.63
C TYR A 110 -9.87 0.63 4.68
N LEU A 111 -8.80 0.32 3.94
CA LEU A 111 -8.19 1.23 2.98
C LEU A 111 -9.20 1.70 1.93
N ARG A 112 -9.98 0.79 1.33
CA ARG A 112 -11.03 1.14 0.38
C ARG A 112 -12.03 2.16 0.94
N ALA A 113 -12.47 1.96 2.19
CA ALA A 113 -13.39 2.89 2.84
C ALA A 113 -12.75 4.26 3.09
N GLU A 114 -11.51 4.29 3.60
CA GLU A 114 -10.79 5.53 3.88
C GLU A 114 -10.45 6.29 2.60
N CYS A 115 -10.00 5.62 1.54
CA CYS A 115 -9.79 6.22 0.22
C CYS A 115 -11.07 6.90 -0.29
N GLY A 116 -12.23 6.27 -0.12
CA GLY A 116 -13.53 6.88 -0.45
C GLY A 116 -13.81 8.16 0.33
N ARG A 117 -13.45 8.22 1.62
CA ARG A 117 -13.65 9.41 2.47
C ARG A 117 -12.79 10.60 2.03
N TYR A 118 -11.58 10.33 1.55
CA TYR A 118 -10.62 11.36 1.13
C TYR A 118 -10.59 11.58 -0.39
N ASN A 119 -11.51 10.96 -1.15
CA ASN A 119 -11.56 11.03 -2.60
C ASN A 119 -10.22 10.63 -3.27
N LEU A 120 -9.63 9.54 -2.78
CA LEU A 120 -8.40 8.95 -3.30
C LEU A 120 -8.75 7.69 -4.12
N PRO A 121 -8.06 7.45 -5.25
CA PRO A 121 -8.26 6.22 -6.01
C PRO A 121 -7.84 4.98 -5.20
N TYR A 122 -8.73 3.99 -5.18
CA TYR A 122 -8.44 2.65 -4.68
C TYR A 122 -8.66 1.64 -5.80
N TYR A 123 -7.68 0.77 -6.01
CA TYR A 123 -7.69 -0.26 -7.05
C TYR A 123 -7.74 -1.64 -6.41
N ASP A 124 -8.76 -2.43 -6.77
CA ASP A 124 -8.93 -3.78 -6.25
C ASP A 124 -8.29 -4.82 -7.18
N VAL A 125 -7.19 -5.43 -6.75
CA VAL A 125 -6.45 -6.43 -7.51
C VAL A 125 -6.89 -7.87 -7.25
N SER A 126 -8.06 -8.08 -6.61
CA SER A 126 -8.52 -9.42 -6.17
C SER A 126 -8.62 -10.48 -7.26
N HIS A 127 -8.93 -10.10 -8.51
CA HIS A 127 -9.24 -11.07 -9.57
C HIS A 127 -8.60 -10.78 -10.93
N GLN A 128 -8.40 -9.51 -11.27
CA GLN A 128 -7.88 -9.09 -12.59
C GLN A 128 -6.55 -8.35 -12.43
N PHE A 129 -5.61 -8.95 -11.69
CA PHE A 129 -4.35 -8.31 -11.29
C PHE A 129 -3.66 -7.54 -12.42
N ARG A 130 -3.43 -8.17 -13.58
CA ARG A 130 -2.73 -7.54 -14.70
C ARG A 130 -3.49 -6.34 -15.26
N LEU A 131 -4.80 -6.48 -15.48
CA LEU A 131 -5.64 -5.42 -16.02
C LEU A 131 -5.68 -4.21 -15.09
N VAL A 132 -5.86 -4.45 -13.79
CA VAL A 132 -5.89 -3.39 -12.78
C VAL A 132 -4.52 -2.72 -12.64
N LEU A 133 -3.44 -3.47 -12.77
CA LEU A 133 -2.09 -2.90 -12.78
C LEU A 133 -1.87 -1.99 -14.00
N ASP A 134 -2.32 -2.40 -15.18
CA ASP A 134 -2.23 -1.57 -16.39
C ASP A 134 -3.04 -0.26 -16.22
N GLU A 135 -4.21 -0.31 -15.55
CA GLU A 135 -4.98 0.88 -15.18
C GLU A 135 -4.24 1.81 -14.21
N VAL A 136 -3.58 1.25 -13.19
CA VAL A 136 -2.77 2.02 -12.23
C VAL A 136 -1.60 2.71 -12.92
N VAL A 137 -0.88 1.98 -13.78
CA VAL A 137 0.25 2.55 -14.54
C VAL A 137 -0.22 3.66 -15.47
N ALA A 138 -1.35 3.47 -16.16
CA ALA A 138 -1.94 4.50 -17.00
C ALA A 138 -2.35 5.74 -16.19
N TYR A 139 -2.97 5.55 -15.02
CA TYR A 139 -3.32 6.64 -14.11
C TYR A 139 -2.08 7.43 -13.67
N VAL A 140 -1.06 6.75 -13.15
CA VAL A 140 0.18 7.42 -12.70
C VAL A 140 0.87 8.13 -13.88
N GLY A 141 0.97 7.47 -15.04
CA GLY A 141 1.58 8.05 -16.23
C GLY A 141 0.84 9.28 -16.78
N SER A 142 -0.48 9.34 -16.62
CA SER A 142 -1.28 10.51 -17.03
C SER A 142 -0.99 11.77 -16.20
N VAL A 143 -0.44 11.60 -14.99
CA VAL A 143 -0.11 12.71 -14.07
C VAL A 143 1.33 13.16 -14.23
N VAL A 144 2.25 12.27 -14.61
CA VAL A 144 3.70 12.57 -14.80
C VAL A 144 3.99 13.18 -16.18
N GLY A 145 3.09 13.00 -17.16
CA GLY A 145 3.26 13.52 -18.53
C GLY A 145 2.61 14.88 -18.83
N GLY A 146 2.11 15.59 -17.82
CA GLY A 146 1.39 16.87 -17.94
C GLY A 146 2.23 18.10 -17.63
#